data_AF-A0A318L0R3-F1
#
_entry.id   AF-A0A318L0R3-F1
#
_cell.length_a   1.000
_cell.length_b   1.000
_cell.length_c   1.000
_cell.angle_alpha   90.00
_cell.angle_beta   90.00
_cell.angle_gamma   90.00
#
_symmetry.space_group_name_H-M   'P 1'
#
loop_
_entity.id
_entity.type
_entity.pdbx_description
1 polymer ?
#
loop_
_entity_poly.entity_id
_entity_poly.type
_entity_poly.pdbx_seq_one_letter_code
_entity_poly.pdbx_strand_id
1 'polypeptide(L)' 'MNDLFGPKPRRPRRQMMHVFDAGDACSGADGDEVVIARCRCLACGGETEWIEFHTMTEARRGIPCPQCNGQG' A
#
# COMPACT_ATOMS: atom_id res chain seq x y z
N MET A 1 17.45 37.61 -3.78
CA MET A 1 17.82 36.19 -3.61
C MET A 1 17.01 35.41 -4.62
N ASN A 2 17.66 34.91 -5.68
CA ASN A 2 16.99 34.21 -6.77
C ASN A 2 16.64 32.78 -6.33
N ASP A 3 15.39 32.37 -6.53
CA ASP A 3 14.96 30.98 -6.41
C ASP A 3 15.45 30.22 -7.65
N LEU A 4 16.60 29.55 -7.54
CA LEU A 4 17.29 28.87 -8.65
C LEU A 4 16.58 27.60 -9.15
N PHE A 5 15.53 27.13 -8.46
CA PHE A 5 14.92 25.81 -8.76
C PHE A 5 13.40 25.83 -8.97
N GLY A 6 12.72 26.95 -8.76
CA GLY A 6 11.29 27.08 -9.02
C GLY A 6 10.43 26.14 -8.16
N PRO A 7 9.10 26.19 -8.30
CA PRO A 7 8.21 25.34 -7.53
C PRO A 7 8.40 23.86 -7.94
N LYS A 8 8.92 23.04 -7.01
CA LYS A 8 9.03 21.59 -7.20
C LYS A 8 7.63 21.00 -7.44
N PRO A 9 7.39 20.29 -8.55
CA PRO A 9 6.08 19.70 -8.81
C PRO A 9 5.75 18.71 -7.68
N ARG A 10 4.66 18.98 -6.96
CA ARG A 10 4.17 18.05 -5.94
C ARG A 10 3.72 16.78 -6.66
N ARG A 11 4.31 15.64 -6.31
CA ARG A 11 3.81 14.35 -6.82
C ARG A 11 2.34 14.22 -6.43
N PRO A 12 1.46 13.77 -7.35
CA PRO A 12 0.06 13.56 -7.03
C PRO A 12 -0.04 12.60 -5.83
N ARG A 13 -0.92 12.94 -4.89
CA ARG A 13 -1.20 12.09 -3.72
C ARG A 13 -1.81 10.79 -4.23
N ARG A 14 -1.12 9.67 -4.02
CA ARG A 14 -1.66 8.34 -4.32
C ARG A 14 -2.65 7.95 -3.24
N GLN A 15 -3.80 7.41 -3.64
CA GLN A 15 -4.73 6.81 -2.71
C GLN A 15 -4.19 5.46 -2.27
N MET A 16 -3.87 5.34 -0.98
CA MET A 16 -3.39 4.09 -0.38
C MET A 16 -4.57 3.28 0.16
N MET A 17 -4.46 1.96 0.04
CA MET A 17 -5.27 0.97 0.73
C MET A 17 -4.51 0.55 1.99
N HIS A 18 -5.21 0.44 3.11
CA HIS A 18 -4.61 0.05 4.39
C HIS A 18 -5.15 -1.30 4.85
N VAL A 19 -4.34 -2.01 5.64
CA VAL A 19 -4.74 -3.29 6.23
C VAL A 19 -5.98 -3.10 7.09
N PHE A 20 -7.00 -3.92 6.83
CA PHE A 20 -8.21 -3.98 7.66
C PHE A 20 -8.38 -5.35 8.32
N ASP A 21 -7.74 -6.38 7.75
CA ASP A 21 -7.76 -7.75 8.26
C ASP A 21 -6.36 -8.34 8.09
N ALA A 22 -5.83 -8.91 9.16
CA ALA A 22 -4.49 -9.49 9.20
C ALA A 22 -4.60 -10.94 9.66
N GLY A 23 -3.98 -11.83 8.89
CA GLY A 23 -3.88 -13.24 9.21
C GLY A 23 -2.65 -13.50 10.08
N ASP A 24 -2.55 -14.74 10.55
CA ASP A 24 -1.38 -15.17 11.30
C ASP A 24 -0.15 -15.27 10.38
N ALA A 25 1.03 -15.14 10.96
CA ALA A 25 2.28 -15.24 10.22
C ALA A 25 2.39 -16.66 9.64
N CYS A 26 2.42 -16.76 8.32
CA CYS A 26 2.53 -18.04 7.63
C CYS A 26 3.97 -18.21 7.11
N SER A 27 4.45 -19.45 7.06
CA SER A 27 5.69 -19.74 6.34
C SER A 27 5.43 -19.53 4.84
N GLY A 28 6.10 -18.54 4.25
CA GLY A 28 6.08 -18.31 2.81
C GLY A 28 6.71 -19.47 2.04
N ALA A 29 6.57 -19.45 0.72
CA ALA A 29 7.08 -20.52 -0.15
C ALA A 29 8.60 -20.79 0.02
N ASP A 30 9.37 -19.77 0.38
CA ASP A 30 10.83 -19.84 0.60
C ASP A 30 11.21 -20.15 2.06
N GLY A 31 10.22 -20.41 2.94
CA GLY A 31 10.43 -20.67 4.37
C GLY A 31 10.62 -19.42 5.24
N ASP A 32 10.45 -18.24 4.66
CA ASP A 32 10.51 -16.95 5.39
C ASP A 32 9.16 -16.62 6.05
N GLU A 33 9.19 -15.88 7.15
CA GLU A 33 7.97 -15.48 7.88
C GLU A 33 7.27 -14.33 7.15
N VAL A 34 6.16 -14.64 6.47
CA VAL A 34 5.39 -13.64 5.74
C VAL A 34 4.14 -13.23 6.50
N VAL A 35 3.81 -11.94 6.39
CA VAL A 35 2.59 -11.36 6.94
C VAL A 35 1.53 -11.38 5.87
N ILE A 36 0.48 -12.17 6.05
CA ILE A 36 -0.68 -12.15 5.15
C ILE A 36 -1.72 -11.15 5.65
N ALA A 37 -2.12 -10.22 4.80
CA ALA A 37 -3.13 -9.22 5.16
C ALA A 37 -3.99 -8.81 3.97
N ARG A 38 -5.24 -8.44 4.28
CA ARG A 38 -6.16 -7.83 3.32
C ARG A 38 -6.18 -6.32 3.50
N CYS A 39 -6.10 -5.61 2.39
CA CYS A 39 -6.12 -4.16 2.36
C CYS A 39 -7.47 -3.65 1.86
N ARG A 40 -7.95 -2.54 2.43
CA ARG A 40 -9.15 -1.85 1.99
C ARG A 40 -8.86 -0.40 1.65
N CYS A 41 -9.43 0.06 0.55
CA CYS A 41 -9.41 1.46 0.17
C CYS A 41 -10.52 2.20 0.91
N LEU A 42 -10.16 3.24 1.69
CA LEU A 42 -11.16 4.07 2.37
C LEU A 42 -11.91 5.02 1.43
N ALA A 43 -11.42 5.24 0.20
CA ALA A 43 -12.03 6.14 -0.77
C ALA A 43 -13.10 5.43 -1.62
N CYS A 44 -12.75 4.32 -2.28
CA CYS A 44 -13.70 3.57 -3.12
C CYS A 44 -14.36 2.38 -2.42
N GLY A 45 -13.89 2.01 -1.22
CA GLY A 45 -14.37 0.83 -0.50
C GLY A 45 -13.84 -0.51 -1.02
N GLY A 46 -13.08 -0.51 -2.12
CA GLY A 46 -12.51 -1.72 -2.72
C GLY A 46 -11.57 -2.46 -1.75
N GLU A 47 -11.57 -3.78 -1.85
CA GLU A 47 -10.83 -4.67 -0.98
C GLU A 47 -9.89 -5.54 -1.81
N THR A 48 -8.77 -5.93 -1.22
CA THR A 48 -7.90 -6.93 -1.83
C THR A 48 -8.17 -8.31 -1.24
N GLU A 49 -7.71 -9.30 -1.98
CA GLU A 49 -7.50 -10.65 -1.45
C GLU A 49 -6.36 -10.65 -0.43
N TRP A 50 -6.03 -11.83 0.09
CA TRP A 50 -4.89 -12.02 0.98
C TRP A 50 -3.59 -11.74 0.22
N ILE A 51 -2.86 -10.72 0.67
CA ILE A 51 -1.59 -10.33 0.09
C ILE A 51 -0.50 -10.70 1.09
N GLU A 52 0.56 -11.32 0.59
CA GLU A 52 1.78 -11.61 1.33
C GLU A 52 2.65 -10.35 1.38
N PHE A 53 3.02 -9.95 2.59
CA PHE A 53 3.98 -8.90 2.86
C PHE A 53 5.19 -9.52 3.53
N HIS A 54 6.38 -9.09 3.14
CA HIS A 54 7.62 -9.58 3.74
C HIS A 54 7.79 -9.05 5.18
N THR A 55 7.21 -7.90 5.50
CA THR A 55 7.24 -7.34 6.86
C THR A 55 5.92 -6.69 7.28
N MET A 56 5.65 -6.65 8.59
CA MET A 56 4.53 -5.86 9.14
C MET A 56 4.60 -4.37 8.77
N THR A 57 5.81 -3.83 8.55
CA THR A 57 5.98 -2.43 8.15
C THR A 57 5.42 -2.19 6.75
N GLU A 58 5.62 -3.13 5.83
CA GLU A 58 5.05 -3.05 4.48
C GLU A 58 3.54 -3.23 4.50
N ALA A 59 3.04 -4.19 5.28
CA ALA A 59 1.62 -4.36 5.48
C ALA A 59 0.97 -3.06 6.00
N ARG A 60 1.56 -2.41 7.02
CA ARG A 60 1.05 -1.13 7.56
C ARG A 60 1.15 0.03 6.57
N ARG A 61 2.20 0.09 5.74
CA ARG A 61 2.30 1.08 4.65
C ARG A 61 1.16 0.91 3.65
N GLY A 62 0.74 -0.34 3.42
CA GLY A 62 -0.34 -0.67 2.51
C GLY A 62 0.06 -0.53 1.05
N ILE A 63 -0.90 -0.75 0.16
CA ILE A 63 -0.68 -0.78 -1.29
C ILE A 63 -1.45 0.33 -1.99
N PRO A 64 -0.99 0.83 -3.15
CA PRO A 64 -1.75 1.81 -3.91
C PRO A 64 -3.05 1.18 -4.43
N CYS A 65 -4.17 1.89 -4.28
CA CYS A 65 -5.46 1.45 -4.80
C CYS A 65 -5.47 1.45 -6.33
N PRO A 66 -5.68 0.31 -7.02
CA PRO A 66 -5.69 0.27 -8.48
C PRO A 66 -6.90 1.00 -9.08
N GLN A 67 -8.04 1.04 -8.37
CA GLN A 67 -9.25 1.72 -8.85
C GLN A 67 -9.15 3.24 -8.74
N CYS A 68 -8.61 3.75 -7.62
CA CYS A 68 -8.46 5.19 -7.42
C CYS A 68 -7.24 5.77 -8.14
N ASN A 69 -6.15 5.00 -8.27
CA ASN A 69 -4.92 5.47 -8.92
C ASN A 69 -4.78 5.05 -10.40
N GLY A 70 -5.62 4.11 -10.88
CA GLY A 70 -5.62 3.67 -12.28
C GLY A 70 -6.44 4.58 -13.21
N GLN A 71 -7.18 5.55 -12.66
CA GLN A 71 -7.81 6.64 -13.39
C GLN A 71 -6.79 7.78 -13.53
N GLY A 72 -5.78 7.56 -14.37
CA GLY A 72 -4.76 8.55 -14.74
C GLY A 72 -4.96 9.03 -16.16
#